data_AF-A0ABD0P6P8-F1
#
_entry.id   AF-A0ABD0P6P8-F1
#
_cell.length_a   1.000
_cell.length_b   1.000
_cell.length_c   1.000
_cell.angle_alpha   90.00
_cell.angle_beta   90.00
_cell.angle_gamma   90.00
#
_symmetry.space_group_name_H-M   'P 1'
#
loop_
_entity.id
_entity.type
_entity.pdbx_description
1 polymer ?
#
loop_
_entity_poly.entity_id
_entity_poly.type
_entity_poly.pdbx_seq_one_letter_code
_entity_poly.pdbx_strand_id
1 'polypeptide(L)' 'GPGKKVKLPDVDVVVPPFQHVFEGLSSYSNYSVRIRCVNEVGSSPFSPWVDFHTPEA' A
#
# COMPACT_ATOMS: atom_id res chain seq x y z
N GLY A 1 -19.36 -3.63 -14.94
CA GLY A 1 -18.70 -4.94 -14.74
C GLY A 1 -17.95 -4.89 -13.42
N PRO A 2 -17.89 -5.97 -12.63
CA PRO A 2 -17.26 -5.92 -11.31
C PRO A 2 -15.80 -5.45 -11.47
N GLY A 3 -15.42 -4.39 -10.75
CA GLY A 3 -14.15 -3.71 -10.91
C GLY A 3 -12.96 -4.67 -10.89
N LYS A 4 -12.03 -4.51 -11.84
CA LYS A 4 -10.83 -5.32 -11.93
C LYS A 4 -9.97 -5.08 -10.68
N LYS A 5 -9.85 -6.09 -9.81
CA LYS A 5 -8.91 -6.05 -8.69
C LYS A 5 -7.49 -6.17 -9.25
N VAL A 6 -6.71 -5.09 -9.16
CA VAL A 6 -5.31 -5.07 -9.58
C VAL A 6 -4.45 -5.21 -8.32
N LYS A 7 -3.57 -6.22 -8.30
CA LYS A 7 -2.53 -6.30 -7.28
C LYS A 7 -1.38 -5.38 -7.70
N LEU A 8 -1.11 -4.35 -6.91
CA LEU A 8 0.07 -3.50 -7.06
C LEU A 8 1.32 -4.22 -6.53
N PRO A 9 2.52 -3.88 -7.03
CA PRO A 9 3.76 -4.41 -6.47
C PRO A 9 3.93 -4.00 -5.00
N ASP A 10 4.61 -4.84 -4.23
CA ASP A 10 5.01 -4.50 -2.87
C ASP A 10 6.11 -3.42 -2.93
N VAL A 11 6.10 -2.48 -1.98
CA VAL A 11 7.07 -1.39 -1.89
C VAL A 11 7.91 -1.56 -0.64
N ASP A 12 9.23 -1.69 -0.82
CA ASP A 12 10.20 -1.74 0.27
C ASP A 12 10.69 -0.34 0.61
N VAL A 13 10.55 0.04 1.89
CA VAL A 13 10.97 1.35 2.40
C VAL A 13 12.05 1.14 3.46
N VAL A 14 13.24 1.66 3.22
CA VAL A 14 14.33 1.65 4.20
C VAL A 14 14.03 2.70 5.26
N VAL A 15 14.01 2.28 6.53
CA VAL A 15 13.77 3.15 7.66
C VAL A 15 15.09 3.67 8.26
N PRO A 16 15.16 4.93 8.70
CA PRO A 16 14.18 6.00 8.45
C PRO A 16 14.18 6.48 6.98
N PRO A 17 13.03 6.95 6.43
CA PRO A 17 11.84 7.49 7.12
C PRO A 17 10.70 6.49 7.39
N PHE A 18 9.83 6.81 8.36
CA PHE A 18 8.61 6.05 8.69
C PHE A 18 7.38 6.51 7.90
N GLN A 19 7.57 7.09 6.71
CA GLN A 19 6.52 7.62 5.85
C GLN A 19 6.81 7.28 4.39
N HIS A 20 5.76 6.97 3.63
CA HIS A 20 5.84 6.73 2.19
C HIS A 20 4.63 7.36 1.47
N VAL A 21 4.84 7.82 0.24
CA VAL A 21 3.80 8.41 -0.61
C VAL A 21 3.64 7.51 -1.83
N PHE A 22 2.40 7.04 -2.06
CA PHE A 22 2.06 6.25 -3.25
C PHE A 22 1.71 7.19 -4.40
N GLU A 23 2.51 7.17 -5.45
CA GLU A 23 2.30 7.95 -6.67
C GLU A 23 1.71 7.08 -7.79
N GLY A 24 1.15 7.73 -8.82
CA GLY A 24 0.65 7.02 -10.02
C GLY A 24 -0.60 6.17 -9.78
N LEU A 25 -1.36 6.44 -8.71
CA LEU A 25 -2.66 5.84 -8.49
C LEU A 25 -3.67 6.40 -9.50
N SER A 26 -4.54 5.53 -10.02
CA SER A 26 -5.64 5.92 -10.89
C SER A 26 -6.63 6.76 -10.11
N SER A 27 -7.10 7.88 -10.66
CA SER A 27 -8.18 8.69 -10.07
C SER A 27 -9.48 7.87 -9.95
N TYR A 28 -10.34 8.31 -9.04
CA TYR A 28 -11.66 7.69 -8.79
C TYR A 28 -11.61 6.16 -8.61
N SER A 29 -10.58 5.69 -7.91
CA SER A 29 -10.30 4.26 -7.71
C SER A 29 -10.09 3.91 -6.24
N ASN A 30 -10.57 2.73 -5.85
CA ASN A 30 -10.45 2.20 -4.49
C ASN A 30 -9.15 1.41 -4.34
N TYR A 31 -8.46 1.65 -3.22
CA TYR A 31 -7.22 0.99 -2.86
C TYR A 31 -7.27 0.53 -1.40
N SER A 32 -6.49 -0.51 -1.10
CA SER A 32 -6.26 -0.99 0.26
C SER A 32 -4.76 -1.11 0.47
N VAL A 33 -4.26 -0.64 1.61
CA VAL A 33 -2.85 -0.71 1.99
C VAL A 33 -2.66 -1.43 3.31
N ARG A 34 -1.55 -2.13 3.46
CA ARG A 34 -1.07 -2.70 4.72
C ARG A 34 0.46 -2.66 4.73
N ILE A 35 1.04 -2.70 5.92
CA ILE A 35 2.50 -2.66 6.08
C ILE A 35 3.00 -3.82 6.93
N ARG A 36 4.27 -4.18 6.79
CA ARG A 36 5.00 -5.05 7.72
C ARG A 36 6.43 -4.54 7.85
N CYS A 37 7.07 -4.78 8.98
CA CYS A 37 8.47 -4.45 9.19
C CYS A 37 9.35 -5.66 8.91
N VAL A 38 10.52 -5.46 8.31
CA VAL A 38 11.50 -6.51 8.04
C VAL A 38 12.84 -6.08 8.61
N ASN A 39 13.54 -7.00 9.28
CA ASN A 39 14.92 -6.84 9.72
C ASN A 39 15.73 -8.12 9.39
N GLU A 40 16.99 -8.17 9.83
CA GLU A 40 17.89 -9.31 9.60
C GLU A 40 17.39 -10.63 10.21
N VAL A 41 16.54 -10.56 11.25
CA VAL A 41 15.96 -11.74 11.90
C VAL A 41 14.73 -12.24 11.13
N GLY A 42 13.97 -11.34 10.52
CA GLY A 42 12.82 -11.71 9.70
C GLY A 42 11.77 -10.61 9.57
N SER A 43 10.54 -11.03 9.24
CA SER A 43 9.40 -10.13 9.01
C SER A 43 8.41 -10.19 10.16
N SER A 44 7.88 -9.03 10.55
CA SER A 44 6.68 -8.96 11.38
C SER A 44 5.45 -9.47 10.62
N PRO A 45 4.36 -9.81 11.33
CA PRO A 45 3.05 -9.89 10.71
C PRO A 45 2.69 -8.58 10.00
N PHE A 46 1.80 -8.68 9.01
CA PHE A 46 1.22 -7.49 8.41
C PHE A 46 0.27 -6.79 9.39
N SER A 47 0.19 -5.47 9.27
CA SER A 47 -0.88 -4.68 9.85
C SER A 47 -2.24 -5.08 9.25
N PRO A 48 -3.35 -4.69 9.90
CA PRO A 48 -4.66 -4.67 9.25
C PRO A 48 -4.63 -3.85 7.94
N TRP A 49 -5.57 -4.16 7.05
CA TRP A 49 -5.79 -3.37 5.84
C TRP A 49 -6.42 -2.02 6.20
N VAL A 50 -6.00 -1.00 5.47
CA VAL A 50 -6.59 0.33 5.49
C VAL A 50 -7.09 0.63 4.09
N ASP A 51 -8.39 0.87 3.96
CA ASP A 51 -9.05 1.17 2.69
C ASP A 51 -9.12 2.69 2.47
N PHE A 52 -8.90 3.12 1.23
CA PHE A 52 -9.05 4.51 0.83
C PHE A 52 -9.48 4.64 -0.64
N HIS A 53 -9.98 5.82 -0.99
CA HIS A 53 -10.37 6.17 -2.35
C HIS A 53 -9.55 7.36 -2.83
N THR A 54 -9.11 7.31 -4.08
CA THR A 54 -8.48 8.46 -4.74
C THR A 54 -9.55 9.42 -5.24
N PRO A 55 -9.36 10.74 -5.09
CA PRO A 55 -10.36 11.70 -5.54
C PRO A 55 -10.59 11.64 -7.06
N GLU A 56 -11.70 12.24 -7.49
CA GLU A 56 -11.88 12.63 -8.89
C GLU A 56 -10.79 13.63 -9.30
N ALA A 57 -10.43 13.64 -10.59
CA ALA A 57 -9.35 14.46 -11.12
C ALA A 57 -9.71 15.95 -11.19
#